data_AF-A0A7V2QDS2-F1
#
_entry.id   AF-A0A7V2QDS2-F1
#
_cell.length_a   1.000
_cell.length_b   1.000
_cell.length_c   1.000
_cell.angle_alpha   90.00
_cell.angle_beta   90.00
_cell.angle_gamma   90.00
#
_symmetry.space_group_name_H-M   'P 1'
#
loop_
_entity.id
_entity.type
_entity.pdbx_description
1 polymer ?
#
loop_
_entity_poly.entity_id
_entity_poly.type
_entity_poly.pdbx_seq_one_letter_code
_entity_poly.pdbx_strand_id
1 'polypeptide(L)'
;MGEREIEVITISVAARRCGLAPTTVRRYIRWGLVEAPLTEEDLITLRRIRRLRELGINLAGIEVILRMRRRIEELQEEIARLRAALEHGWE
;
A
#
# COMPACT_ATOMS: atom_id res chain seq x y z
N MET A 1 -2.45 -8.63 23.85
CA MET A 1 -1.93 -8.32 22.50
C MET A 1 -3.00 -8.78 21.52
N GLY A 2 -3.89 -7.87 21.12
CA GLY A 2 -5.07 -8.25 20.33
C GLY A 2 -4.64 -8.70 18.94
N GLU A 3 -5.07 -9.89 18.52
CA GLU A 3 -5.06 -10.28 17.12
C GLU A 3 -5.78 -9.17 16.36
N ARG A 4 -5.05 -8.40 15.55
CA ARG A 4 -5.70 -7.53 14.58
C ARG A 4 -6.35 -8.50 13.60
N GLU A 5 -7.65 -8.74 13.73
CA GLU A 5 -8.44 -9.38 12.68
C GLU A 5 -8.19 -8.60 11.40
N ILE A 6 -7.40 -9.18 10.50
CA ILE A 6 -7.20 -8.61 9.18
C ILE A 6 -8.51 -8.86 8.45
N GLU A 7 -9.35 -7.82 8.35
CA GLU A 7 -10.58 -7.88 7.57
C GLU A 7 -10.20 -8.17 6.12
N VAL A 8 -10.46 -9.39 5.67
CA VAL A 8 -10.17 -9.83 4.31
C VAL A 8 -11.18 -9.20 3.35
N ILE A 9 -10.69 -8.36 2.45
CA ILE A 9 -11.50 -7.65 1.46
C ILE A 9 -11.50 -8.43 0.15
N THR A 10 -12.69 -8.78 -0.34
CA THR A 10 -12.83 -9.45 -1.63
C THR A 10 -12.57 -8.49 -2.79
N ILE A 11 -12.14 -9.03 -3.95
CA ILE A 11 -11.86 -8.23 -5.16
C ILE A 11 -13.04 -7.36 -5.57
N SER A 12 -14.28 -7.86 -5.47
CA SER A 12 -15.49 -7.11 -5.85
C SER A 12 -15.74 -5.92 -4.91
N VAL A 13 -15.55 -6.12 -3.60
CA VAL A 13 -15.66 -5.04 -2.60
C VAL A 13 -14.57 -4.00 -2.81
N ALA A 14 -13.32 -4.45 -3.00
CA ALA A 14 -12.18 -3.56 -3.26
C ALA A 14 -12.39 -2.72 -4.53
N ALA A 15 -12.83 -3.36 -5.62
CA ALA A 15 -13.14 -2.69 -6.88
C ALA A 15 -14.17 -1.57 -6.69
N ARG A 16 -15.29 -1.87 -6.01
CA ARG A 16 -16.34 -0.89 -5.70
C ARG A 16 -15.83 0.25 -4.81
N ARG A 17 -15.12 -0.06 -3.71
CA ARG A 17 -14.59 0.94 -2.77
C ARG A 17 -13.52 1.85 -3.40
N CYS A 18 -12.76 1.33 -4.37
CA CYS A 18 -11.68 2.09 -5.02
C CYS A 18 -12.10 2.78 -6.33
N GLY A 19 -13.32 2.56 -6.83
CA GLY A 19 -13.76 3.07 -8.13
C GLY A 19 -12.99 2.42 -9.30
N LEU A 20 -12.72 1.13 -9.21
CA LEU A 20 -11.99 0.34 -10.20
C LEU A 20 -12.87 -0.80 -10.75
N ALA A 21 -12.59 -1.26 -11.96
CA ALA A 21 -13.18 -2.51 -12.45
C ALA A 21 -12.53 -3.72 -11.75
N PRO A 22 -13.28 -4.79 -11.42
CA PRO A 22 -12.71 -6.02 -10.83
C PRO A 22 -11.58 -6.64 -11.66
N THR A 23 -11.63 -6.52 -12.98
CA THR A 23 -10.57 -6.95 -13.91
C THR A 23 -9.28 -6.14 -13.74
N THR A 24 -9.40 -4.85 -13.40
CA THR A 24 -8.24 -3.99 -13.13
C THR A 24 -7.57 -4.37 -11.81
N VAL A 25 -8.35 -4.61 -10.76
CA VAL A 25 -7.83 -5.10 -9.47
C VAL A 25 -7.09 -6.44 -9.63
N ARG A 26 -7.70 -7.41 -10.34
CA ARG A 26 -7.04 -8.69 -10.66
C ARG A 26 -5.73 -8.51 -11.41
N ARG A 27 -5.66 -7.52 -12.30
CA ARG A 27 -4.46 -7.22 -13.06
C ARG A 27 -3.35 -6.66 -12.16
N TYR A 28 -3.69 -5.79 -11.22
CA TYR A 28 -2.74 -5.24 -10.26
C TYR A 28 -2.22 -6.31 -9.29
N ILE A 29 -3.06 -7.27 -8.88
CA ILE A 29 -2.62 -8.45 -8.12
C ILE A 29 -1.63 -9.28 -8.94
N ARG A 30 -1.97 -9.58 -10.20
CA ARG A 30 -1.09 -10.36 -11.09
C ARG A 30 0.28 -9.70 -11.31
N TRP A 31 0.32 -8.37 -11.31
CA TRP A 31 1.56 -7.61 -11.44
C TRP A 31 2.29 -7.39 -10.12
N GLY A 32 1.79 -7.93 -9.00
CA GLY A 32 2.43 -7.80 -7.69
C GLY A 32 2.37 -6.38 -7.12
N LEU A 33 1.44 -5.53 -7.58
CA LEU A 33 1.27 -4.17 -7.04
C LEU A 33 0.51 -4.16 -5.71
N VAL A 34 -0.30 -5.19 -5.49
CA VAL A 34 -1.05 -5.52 -4.26
C VAL A 34 -1.14 -7.03 -4.15
N GLU A 35 -1.38 -7.57 -2.96
CA GLU A 35 -1.50 -9.01 -2.72
C GLU A 35 -2.90 -9.37 -2.21
N ALA A 36 -3.35 -10.60 -2.48
CA ALA A 36 -4.60 -11.12 -1.95
C ALA A 36 -4.31 -12.09 -0.79
N PRO A 37 -5.12 -12.12 0.28
CA PRO A 37 -6.33 -11.34 0.53
C PRO A 37 -6.07 -9.84 0.68
N LEU A 38 -6.93 -9.00 0.10
CA LEU A 38 -6.75 -7.55 0.15
C LEU A 38 -7.06 -7.04 1.56
N THR A 39 -6.29 -6.08 2.00
CA THR A 39 -6.45 -5.35 3.25
C THR A 39 -6.92 -3.93 3.00
N GLU A 40 -7.21 -3.17 4.07
CA GLU A 40 -7.52 -1.74 3.94
C GLU A 40 -6.32 -0.95 3.37
N GLU A 41 -5.09 -1.38 3.66
CA GLU A 41 -3.88 -0.79 3.10
C GLU A 41 -3.77 -1.02 1.58
N ASP A 42 -4.19 -2.19 1.10
CA ASP A 42 -4.29 -2.44 -0.34
C ASP A 42 -5.31 -1.52 -1.00
N LEU A 43 -6.41 -1.16 -0.34
CA LEU A 43 -7.37 -0.19 -0.89
C LEU A 43 -6.79 1.21 -1.03
N ILE A 44 -5.94 1.63 -0.08
CA ILE A 44 -5.20 2.89 -0.18
C ILE A 44 -4.25 2.84 -1.38
N THR A 45 -3.54 1.72 -1.57
CA THR A 45 -2.64 1.50 -2.71
C THR A 45 -3.40 1.51 -4.04
N LEU A 46 -4.53 0.81 -4.14
CA LEU A 46 -5.39 0.79 -5.33
C LEU A 46 -5.90 2.18 -5.70
N ARG A 47 -6.35 2.98 -4.73
CA ARG A 47 -6.76 4.38 -4.94
C ARG A 47 -5.59 5.26 -5.41
N ARG A 48 -4.38 5.04 -4.87
CA ARG A 48 -3.17 5.74 -5.31
C ARG A 48 -2.81 5.39 -6.75
N ILE A 49 -2.82 4.10 -7.10
CA ILE A 49 -2.59 3.65 -8.48
C ILE A 49 -3.59 4.31 -9.44
N ARG A 50 -4.89 4.33 -9.09
CA ARG A 50 -5.94 5.00 -9.88
C ARG A 50 -5.62 6.47 -10.13
N ARG A 51 -5.25 7.21 -9.08
CA ARG A 51 -4.90 8.63 -9.19
C ARG A 51 -3.67 8.87 -10.05
N LEU A 52 -2.62 8.06 -9.90
CA LEU A 52 -1.41 8.19 -10.72
C LEU A 52 -1.70 7.90 -12.21
N ARG A 53 -2.59 6.95 -12.49
CA ARG A 53 -3.10 6.69 -13.86
C ARG A 53 -3.85 7.88 -14.43
N GLU A 54 -4.71 8.54 -13.64
CA GLU A 54 -5.44 9.76 -14.03
C GLU A 54 -4.50 10.92 -14.33
N LEU A 55 -3.33 10.97 -13.68
CA LEU A 55 -2.24 11.92 -13.97
C LEU A 55 -1.40 11.56 -15.21
N GLY A 56 -1.78 10.51 -15.95
CA GLY A 56 -1.08 10.09 -17.17
C GLY A 56 0.17 9.24 -16.92
N ILE A 57 0.42 8.81 -15.69
CA ILE A 57 1.58 7.98 -15.36
C ILE A 57 1.31 6.54 -15.82
N ASN A 58 2.28 5.96 -16.54
CA ASN A 58 2.20 4.58 -16.97
C ASN A 58 2.48 3.60 -15.81
N LEU A 59 2.27 2.31 -16.03
CA LEU A 59 2.35 1.31 -14.96
C LEU A 59 3.78 1.09 -14.45
N ALA A 60 4.78 1.16 -15.33
CA ALA A 60 6.18 1.05 -14.93
C ALA A 60 6.58 2.21 -14.00
N GLY A 61 6.15 3.43 -14.33
CA GLY A 61 6.33 4.60 -13.47
C GLY A 61 5.63 4.45 -12.13
N ILE A 62 4.40 3.92 -12.12
CA ILE A 62 3.65 3.64 -10.88
C ILE A 62 4.39 2.63 -10.00
N GLU A 63 4.90 1.54 -10.57
CA GLU A 63 5.66 0.54 -9.81
C GLU A 63 6.88 1.15 -9.14
N VAL A 64 7.64 1.95 -9.89
CA VAL A 64 8.82 2.67 -9.38
C VAL A 64 8.41 3.62 -8.24
N ILE A 65 7.36 4.41 -8.41
CA ILE A 65 6.85 5.34 -7.38
C ILE A 65 6.44 4.59 -6.11
N LEU A 66 5.70 3.46 -6.25
CA LEU A 66 5.27 2.67 -5.09
C LEU A 66 6.46 2.05 -4.37
N ARG A 67 7.47 1.57 -5.09
CA ARG A 67 8.71 1.04 -4.52
C ARG A 67 9.50 2.12 -3.77
N MET A 68 9.68 3.29 -4.38
CA MET A 68 10.34 4.43 -3.72
C MET A 68 9.59 4.85 -2.45
N ARG A 69 8.26 4.89 -2.49
CA ARG A 69 7.46 5.25 -1.33
C ARG A 69 7.61 4.25 -0.19
N ARG A 70 7.53 2.94 -0.45
CA ARG A 70 7.80 1.91 0.58
C ARG A 70 9.19 2.09 1.20
N ARG A 71 10.20 2.36 0.37
CA ARG A 71 11.56 2.60 0.87
C ARG A 71 11.64 3.85 1.77
N ILE A 72 10.91 4.90 1.45
CA ILE A 72 10.83 6.11 2.29
C ILE A 72 10.13 5.79 3.61
N GLU A 73 9.03 5.04 3.57
CA GLU A 73 8.28 4.60 4.78
C GLU A 73 9.19 3.76 5.70
N GLU A 74 9.92 2.77 5.16
CA GLU A 74 10.90 1.97 5.90
C GLU A 74 11.99 2.84 6.57
N LEU A 75 12.55 3.79 5.82
CA LEU A 75 13.58 4.70 6.33
C LEU A 75 13.03 5.63 7.42
N GLN A 76 11.79 6.09 7.29
CA GLN A 76 11.12 6.90 8.30
C GLN A 76 10.88 6.12 9.59
N GLU A 77 10.46 4.86 9.48
CA GLU A 77 10.31 3.96 10.63
C GLU A 77 11.65 3.69 11.33
N GLU A 78 12.72 3.47 10.57
CA GLU A 78 14.06 3.29 11.11
C GLU A 78 14.53 4.53 11.87
N ILE A 79 14.35 5.72 11.29
CA ILE A 79 14.66 6.99 11.96
C ILE A 79 13.84 7.14 13.25
N ALA A 80 12.55 6.81 13.23
CA ALA A 80 11.70 6.88 14.42
C ALA A 80 12.19 5.93 15.53
N ARG A 81 12.55 4.68 15.17
CA ARG A 81 13.13 3.70 16.11
C ARG A 81 14.45 4.20 16.72
N LEU A 82 15.34 4.74 15.90
CA LEU A 82 16.63 5.26 16.37
C LEU A 82 16.45 6.48 17.30
N ARG A 83 15.52 7.39 16.98
CA ARG A 83 15.19 8.53 17.85
C ARG A 83 14.64 8.08 19.19
N ALA A 84 13.70 7.14 19.20
CA ALA A 84 13.18 6.58 20.45
C ALA A 84 14.29 5.93 21.28
N ALA A 85 15.19 5.16 20.67
CA ALA A 85 16.31 4.54 21.39
C ALA A 85 17.26 5.58 22.01
N LEU A 86 17.52 6.70 21.32
CA LEU A 86 18.30 7.81 21.87
C LEU A 86 17.59 8.51 23.02
N GLU A 87 16.26 8.65 22.97
CA GLU A 87 15.48 9.30 24.04
C GLU A 87 15.42 8.43 25.32
N HIS A 88 15.36 7.11 25.19
CA HIS A 88 15.30 6.17 26.32
C HIS A 88 16.70 5.75 26.84
N GLY A 89 17.77 6.12 26.14
CA GLY A 89 19.16 5.83 26.53
C GLY A 89 19.76 6.79 27.57
N TRP A 90 18.95 7.70 28.13
CA TRP A 90 19.35 8.67 29.17
C TRP A 90 18.58 8.48 30.50
N GLU A 91 18.18 7.25 30.80
CA GLU A 91 17.75 6.78 32.13
C GLU A 91 18.67 5.65 32.61
#